data_AF-A0AA88X590-F1
#
_entry.id   AF-A0AA88X590-F1
#
_cell.length_a   1.000
_cell.length_b   1.000
_cell.length_c   1.000
_cell.angle_alpha   90.00
_cell.angle_beta   90.00
_cell.angle_gamma   90.00
#
_symmetry.space_group_name_H-M   'P 1'
#
loop_
_entity.id
_entity.type
_entity.pdbx_description
1 polymer ?
#
loop_
_entity_poly.entity_id
_entity_poly.type
_entity_poly.pdbx_seq_one_letter_code
_entity_poly.pdbx_strand_id
1 'polypeptide(L)'
;MPVVLGVDESPKAVEQWFQKPSHRKEKLTKFHFYFHDIVSGKNPIAIHVAQANTTFTSPTLFGLVSMMDDTLTVGPEPDSEIVGRAQGVYGLVGLEDVGLLMTLNFVFTEGKYNGSTLSVLDRNPVFHKYREMPIVDGSGVFRVARGVATAKRI
;
A
#
# COMPACT_ATOMS: atom_id res chain seq x y z
N MET A 1 -17.23 -20.81 -5.67
CA MET A 1 -15.86 -20.42 -6.06
C MET A 1 -14.89 -21.25 -5.23
N PRO A 2 -13.86 -21.89 -5.81
CA PRO A 2 -12.89 -22.60 -5.00
C PRO A 2 -12.17 -21.59 -4.11
N VAL A 3 -12.27 -21.77 -2.80
CA VAL A 3 -11.51 -21.00 -1.82
C VAL A 3 -10.04 -21.28 -2.10
N VAL A 4 -9.34 -20.35 -2.73
CA VAL A 4 -7.87 -20.36 -2.75
C VAL A 4 -7.49 -20.17 -1.29
N LEU A 5 -7.11 -21.25 -0.61
CA LEU A 5 -6.66 -21.18 0.77
C LEU A 5 -5.54 -20.13 0.85
N GLY A 6 -5.77 -19.09 1.64
CA GLY A 6 -4.75 -18.08 1.96
C GLY A 6 -3.51 -18.75 2.53
N VAL A 7 -2.38 -18.04 2.46
CA VAL A 7 -1.11 -18.53 2.98
C VAL A 7 -1.25 -18.87 4.46
N ASP A 8 -0.79 -20.05 4.90
CA ASP A 8 -0.71 -20.37 6.32
C ASP A 8 0.33 -19.45 7.01
N GLU A 9 -0.15 -18.63 7.93
CA GLU A 9 0.63 -17.64 8.67
C GLU A 9 0.99 -18.11 10.09
N SER A 10 0.66 -19.34 10.47
CA SER A 10 0.99 -19.88 11.78
C SER A 10 2.51 -19.89 12.02
N PRO A 11 2.97 -19.73 13.28
CA PRO A 11 4.40 -19.75 13.61
C PRO A 11 5.12 -21.00 13.05
N LYS A 12 4.46 -22.16 13.09
CA LYS A 12 4.98 -23.42 12.54
C LYS A 12 5.14 -23.36 11.01
N ALA A 13 4.17 -22.79 10.30
CA ALA A 13 4.27 -22.62 8.85
C ALA A 13 5.38 -21.64 8.47
N VAL A 14 5.55 -20.56 9.24
CA VAL A 14 6.66 -19.59 9.06
C VAL A 14 8.01 -20.28 9.28
N GLU A 15 8.17 -21.05 10.35
CA GLU A 15 9.41 -21.79 10.62
C GLU A 15 9.73 -22.78 9.49
N GLN A 16 8.74 -23.55 9.04
CA GLN A 16 8.89 -24.48 7.92
C GLN A 16 9.22 -23.75 6.61
N TRP A 17 8.68 -22.55 6.40
CA TRP A 17 8.99 -21.72 5.23
C TRP A 17 10.48 -21.38 5.19
N PHE A 18 11.09 -20.97 6.32
CA PHE A 18 12.52 -20.68 6.38
C PHE A 18 13.43 -21.91 6.16
N GLN A 19 12.92 -23.11 6.44
CA GLN A 19 13.67 -24.35 6.26
C GLN A 19 13.66 -24.86 4.80
N LYS A 20 12.64 -24.50 4.00
CA LYS A 20 12.48 -25.02 2.63
C LYS A 20 13.51 -24.43 1.64
N PRO A 21 14.29 -25.27 0.93
CA PRO A 21 15.30 -24.81 -0.02
C PRO A 21 14.76 -23.96 -1.17
N SER A 22 13.52 -24.21 -1.62
CA SER A 22 12.88 -23.45 -2.70
C SER A 22 12.66 -21.97 -2.36
N HIS A 23 12.60 -21.61 -1.08
CA HIS A 23 12.48 -20.24 -0.61
C HIS A 23 13.84 -19.53 -0.49
N ARG A 24 14.96 -20.28 -0.57
CA ARG A 24 16.30 -19.69 -0.66
C ARG A 24 16.64 -19.15 -2.05
N LYS A 25 15.83 -19.48 -3.07
CA LYS A 25 15.96 -18.89 -4.41
C LYS A 25 15.12 -17.63 -4.48
N GLU A 26 15.78 -16.50 -4.65
CA GLU A 26 15.12 -15.22 -4.82
C GLU A 26 14.24 -15.22 -6.07
N LYS A 27 13.07 -14.59 -5.97
CA LYS A 27 12.13 -14.43 -7.08
C LYS A 27 11.89 -12.95 -7.32
N LEU A 28 11.93 -12.55 -8.58
CA LEU A 28 11.50 -11.22 -9.00
C LEU A 28 10.04 -11.30 -9.45
N THR A 29 9.18 -10.45 -8.86
CA THR A 29 7.78 -10.31 -9.27
C THR A 29 7.52 -8.85 -9.61
N LYS A 30 6.88 -8.61 -10.76
CA LYS A 30 6.45 -7.28 -11.18
C LYS A 30 4.95 -7.17 -11.08
N PHE A 31 4.47 -6.13 -10.39
CA PHE A 31 3.07 -5.78 -10.28
C PHE A 31 2.74 -4.57 -11.15
N HIS A 32 1.47 -4.50 -11.56
CA HIS A 32 0.86 -3.31 -12.11
C HIS A 32 -0.60 -3.30 -11.66
N PHE A 33 -1.03 -2.22 -11.05
CA PHE A 33 -2.40 -2.00 -10.58
C PHE A 33 -2.65 -0.50 -10.43
N TYR A 34 -3.91 -0.15 -10.25
CA TYR A 34 -4.38 1.22 -10.07
C TYR A 34 -4.87 1.39 -8.64
N PHE A 35 -4.53 2.51 -8.03
CA PHE A 35 -4.82 2.85 -6.64
C PHE A 35 -5.81 4.01 -6.60
N HIS A 36 -6.90 3.87 -5.83
CA HIS A 36 -8.02 4.81 -5.82
C HIS A 36 -8.20 5.45 -4.45
N ASP A 37 -7.63 6.64 -4.25
CA ASP A 37 -7.79 7.44 -3.02
C ASP A 37 -9.02 8.35 -3.13
N ILE A 38 -10.11 7.97 -2.45
CA ILE A 38 -11.37 8.72 -2.46
C ILE A 38 -11.51 9.46 -1.13
N VAL A 39 -11.03 10.70 -1.12
CA VAL A 39 -11.02 11.59 0.06
C VAL A 39 -12.32 12.39 0.26
N SER A 40 -13.24 12.38 -0.71
CA SER A 40 -14.46 13.18 -0.67
C SER A 40 -15.60 12.56 -1.46
N GLY A 41 -16.83 13.05 -1.27
CA GLY A 41 -18.03 12.54 -1.93
C GLY A 41 -18.91 11.71 -0.99
N LYS A 42 -19.79 10.87 -1.55
CA LYS A 42 -20.81 10.14 -0.77
C LYS A 42 -20.22 9.03 0.10
N ASN A 43 -19.17 8.36 -0.37
CA ASN A 43 -18.55 7.20 0.30
C ASN A 43 -17.01 7.35 0.26
N PRO A 44 -16.43 8.22 1.10
CA PRO A 44 -14.98 8.34 1.18
C PRO A 44 -14.38 7.06 1.76
N ILE A 45 -13.24 6.64 1.23
CA ILE A 45 -12.44 5.49 1.72
C ILE A 45 -11.08 5.92 2.28
N ALA A 46 -10.78 7.22 2.21
CA ALA A 46 -9.75 7.89 2.97
C ALA A 46 -10.35 9.01 3.83
N ILE A 47 -10.07 8.99 5.13
CA ILE A 47 -10.73 9.84 6.14
C ILE A 47 -9.66 10.53 7.00
N HIS A 48 -9.78 11.84 7.19
CA HIS A 48 -8.95 12.59 8.13
C HIS A 48 -9.21 12.15 9.57
N VAL A 49 -8.15 11.78 10.29
CA VAL A 49 -8.24 11.27 11.67
C VAL A 49 -7.52 12.13 12.70
N ALA A 50 -6.60 13.00 12.26
CA ALA A 50 -5.93 13.95 13.14
C ALA A 50 -5.49 15.20 12.37
N GLN A 51 -5.42 16.32 13.09
CA GLN A 51 -4.95 17.61 12.59
C GLN A 51 -4.46 18.49 13.75
N ALA A 52 -3.60 19.46 13.45
CA ALA A 52 -3.24 20.54 14.37
C ALA A 52 -4.12 21.77 14.14
N ASN A 53 -4.19 22.67 15.13
CA ASN A 53 -4.91 23.95 14.99
C ASN A 53 -4.38 24.81 13.83
N THR A 54 -3.11 24.65 13.48
CA THR A 54 -2.43 25.38 12.41
C THR A 54 -2.51 24.68 11.05
N THR A 55 -3.05 23.46 10.98
CA THR A 55 -3.03 22.64 9.76
C THR A 55 -3.69 23.36 8.58
N PHE A 56 -4.89 23.90 8.74
CA PHE A 56 -5.58 24.60 7.65
C PHE A 56 -5.05 26.01 7.35
N THR A 57 -4.18 26.54 8.20
CA THR A 57 -3.45 27.80 7.93
C THR A 57 -2.10 27.55 7.26
N SER A 58 -1.61 26.31 7.25
CA SER A 58 -0.37 25.94 6.59
C SER A 58 -0.58 25.84 5.08
N PRO A 59 0.32 26.40 4.24
CA PRO A 59 0.24 26.28 2.78
C PRO A 59 0.36 24.84 2.29
N THR A 60 0.93 23.93 3.09
CA THR A 60 1.10 22.52 2.76
C THR A 60 0.13 21.59 3.50
N LEU A 61 -0.77 22.16 4.31
CA LEU A 61 -1.63 21.43 5.25
C LEU A 61 -0.83 20.52 6.20
N PHE A 62 0.39 20.94 6.55
CA PHE A 62 1.28 20.21 7.45
C PHE A 62 0.54 19.69 8.71
N GLY A 63 0.77 18.44 9.04
CA GLY A 63 0.20 17.77 10.20
C GLY A 63 -1.22 17.20 10.01
N LEU A 64 -1.83 17.33 8.82
CA LEU A 64 -3.06 16.59 8.50
C LEU A 64 -2.73 15.11 8.34
N VAL A 65 -3.51 14.24 9.00
CA VAL A 65 -3.34 12.78 8.95
C VAL A 65 -4.63 12.12 8.51
N SER A 66 -4.54 11.20 7.55
CA SER A 66 -5.65 10.42 7.01
C SER A 66 -5.41 8.92 7.20
N MET A 67 -6.47 8.19 7.59
CA MET A 67 -6.54 6.74 7.44
C MET A 67 -7.13 6.40 6.08
N MET A 68 -6.62 5.36 5.43
CA MET A 68 -7.10 4.93 4.11
C MET A 68 -7.32 3.43 4.02
N ASP A 69 -8.28 3.05 3.18
CA ASP A 69 -8.65 1.69 2.83
C ASP A 69 -9.01 1.62 1.34
N ASP A 70 -8.02 1.97 0.53
CA ASP A 70 -8.19 2.28 -0.89
C ASP A 70 -8.22 1.02 -1.75
N THR A 71 -9.09 0.99 -2.75
CA THR A 71 -9.18 -0.16 -3.67
C THR A 71 -7.99 -0.21 -4.62
N LEU A 72 -7.50 -1.42 -4.90
CA LEU A 72 -6.53 -1.70 -5.96
C LEU A 72 -7.21 -2.46 -7.10
N THR A 73 -7.10 -1.96 -8.33
CA THR A 73 -7.77 -2.57 -9.50
C THR A 73 -6.81 -2.88 -10.65
N VAL A 74 -7.22 -3.74 -11.58
CA VAL A 74 -6.44 -4.08 -12.78
C VAL A 74 -6.41 -2.96 -13.82
N GLY A 75 -7.46 -2.14 -13.90
CA GLY A 75 -7.60 -0.99 -14.80
C GLY A 75 -7.87 0.31 -14.05
N PRO A 76 -7.74 1.48 -14.70
CA PRO A 76 -7.94 2.79 -14.08
C PRO A 76 -9.41 3.08 -13.73
N GLU A 77 -10.35 2.36 -14.31
CA GLU A 77 -11.77 2.55 -14.05
C GLU A 77 -12.14 2.05 -12.63
N PRO A 78 -12.96 2.80 -11.86
CA PRO A 78 -13.32 2.42 -10.49
C PRO A 78 -14.11 1.10 -10.37
N ASP A 79 -14.77 0.67 -11.45
CA ASP A 79 -15.54 -0.57 -11.54
C ASP A 79 -14.72 -1.74 -12.14
N SER A 80 -13.44 -1.53 -12.41
CA SER A 80 -12.50 -2.56 -12.85
C SER A 80 -12.30 -3.63 -11.77
N GLU A 81 -11.81 -4.81 -12.17
CA GLU A 81 -11.59 -5.95 -11.27
C GLU A 81 -10.66 -5.54 -10.11
N ILE A 82 -11.13 -5.78 -8.88
CA ILE A 82 -10.40 -5.51 -7.65
C ILE A 82 -9.42 -6.65 -7.39
N VAL A 83 -8.14 -6.32 -7.17
CA VAL A 83 -7.07 -7.29 -6.88
C VAL A 83 -6.56 -7.23 -5.44
N GLY A 84 -6.96 -6.20 -4.71
CA GLY A 84 -6.52 -5.97 -3.35
C GLY A 84 -6.91 -4.58 -2.85
N ARG A 85 -6.30 -4.20 -1.72
CA ARG A 85 -6.52 -2.90 -1.08
C ARG A 85 -5.20 -2.30 -0.59
N ALA A 86 -5.09 -0.98 -0.56
CA ALA A 86 -4.01 -0.27 0.10
C ALA A 86 -4.53 0.27 1.43
N GLN A 87 -3.99 -0.26 2.53
CA GLN A 87 -4.49 0.01 3.87
C GLN A 87 -3.39 0.64 4.71
N GLY A 88 -3.71 1.73 5.38
CA GLY A 88 -2.76 2.37 6.28
C GLY A 88 -3.09 3.82 6.58
N VAL A 89 -2.04 4.60 6.80
CA VAL A 89 -2.10 6.01 7.16
C VAL A 89 -1.20 6.80 6.23
N TYR A 90 -1.62 8.01 5.89
CA TYR A 90 -0.73 9.01 5.33
C TYR A 90 -0.90 10.35 6.03
N GLY A 91 0.15 11.16 6.06
CA GLY A 91 0.09 12.49 6.61
C GLY A 91 0.88 13.50 5.80
N LEU A 92 0.47 14.76 5.86
CA LEU A 92 1.18 15.86 5.19
C LEU A 92 2.37 16.29 6.05
N VAL A 93 3.58 16.02 5.56
CA VAL A 93 4.83 16.09 6.35
C VAL A 93 5.81 17.15 5.90
N GLY A 94 5.61 17.78 4.75
CA GLY A 94 6.49 18.86 4.28
C GLY A 94 6.03 20.23 4.74
N LEU A 95 6.95 21.03 5.29
CA LEU A 95 6.69 22.44 5.63
C LEU A 95 6.86 23.37 4.41
N GLU A 96 7.78 23.04 3.51
CA GLU A 96 8.14 23.87 2.35
C GLU A 96 7.40 23.44 1.09
N ASP A 97 7.22 22.13 0.91
CA ASP A 97 6.53 21.53 -0.23
C ASP A 97 5.56 20.43 0.22
N VAL A 98 4.51 20.19 -0.57
CA VAL A 98 3.52 19.16 -0.26
C VAL A 98 4.11 17.77 -0.51
N GLY A 99 4.32 17.05 0.59
CA GLY A 99 4.73 15.65 0.60
C GLY A 99 3.93 14.86 1.61
N LEU A 100 3.56 13.64 1.23
CA LEU A 100 2.89 12.70 2.11
C LEU A 100 3.92 11.77 2.75
N LEU A 101 3.85 11.49 4.04
CA LEU A 101 4.47 10.30 4.60
C LEU A 101 3.47 9.16 4.43
N MET A 102 3.82 8.15 3.65
CA MET A 102 3.02 6.96 3.44
C MET A 102 3.46 5.89 4.44
N THR A 103 2.52 5.31 5.16
CA THR A 103 2.73 4.09 5.97
C THR A 103 1.57 3.15 5.68
N LEU A 104 1.78 2.24 4.74
CA LEU A 104 0.70 1.42 4.19
C LEU A 104 1.15 0.01 3.84
N ASN A 105 0.17 -0.88 3.72
CA ASN A 105 0.32 -2.20 3.13
C ASN A 105 -0.54 -2.30 1.86
N PHE A 106 0.03 -2.82 0.78
CA PHE A 106 -0.75 -3.40 -0.31
C PHE A 106 -1.18 -4.81 0.12
N VAL A 107 -2.46 -5.01 0.34
CA VAL A 107 -3.10 -6.26 0.77
C VAL A 107 -3.74 -6.92 -0.44
N PHE A 108 -3.15 -8.00 -0.93
CA PHE A 108 -3.69 -8.72 -2.09
C PHE A 108 -4.78 -9.69 -1.65
N THR A 109 -5.92 -9.66 -2.33
CA THR A 109 -7.11 -10.47 -1.98
C THR A 109 -7.45 -11.50 -3.04
N GLU A 110 -6.74 -11.50 -4.17
CA GLU A 110 -7.06 -12.33 -5.32
C GLU A 110 -5.88 -13.15 -5.84
N GLY A 111 -6.21 -14.22 -6.55
CA GLY A 111 -5.27 -15.07 -7.26
C GLY A 111 -4.21 -15.71 -6.36
N LYS A 112 -3.00 -15.92 -6.91
CA LYS A 112 -1.88 -16.61 -6.23
C LYS A 112 -1.28 -15.83 -5.05
N TYR A 113 -1.67 -14.57 -4.87
CA TYR A 113 -1.13 -13.68 -3.84
C TYR A 113 -2.14 -13.38 -2.72
N ASN A 114 -3.34 -13.97 -2.80
CA ASN A 114 -4.39 -13.78 -1.81
C ASN A 114 -3.87 -14.00 -0.37
N GLY A 115 -4.11 -13.01 0.48
CA GLY A 115 -3.72 -12.98 1.89
C GLY A 115 -2.27 -12.50 2.13
N SER A 116 -1.49 -12.25 1.08
CA SER A 116 -0.12 -11.71 1.23
C SER A 116 -0.12 -10.19 1.14
N THR A 117 0.89 -9.57 1.76
CA THR A 117 1.03 -8.10 1.75
C THR A 117 2.42 -7.65 1.29
N LEU A 118 2.50 -6.40 0.83
CA LEU A 118 3.75 -5.65 0.66
C LEU A 118 3.66 -4.34 1.44
N SER A 119 4.68 -4.00 2.22
CA SER A 119 4.70 -2.82 3.09
C SER A 119 5.49 -1.68 2.45
N VAL A 120 4.99 -0.45 2.63
CA VAL A 120 5.63 0.80 2.21
C VAL A 120 5.71 1.75 3.39
N LEU A 121 6.90 2.34 3.58
CA LEU A 121 7.17 3.40 4.54
C LEU A 121 8.08 4.43 3.86
N ASP A 122 7.52 5.55 3.38
CA ASP A 122 8.32 6.57 2.70
C ASP A 122 7.63 7.91 2.48
N ARG A 123 8.40 8.92 2.10
CA ARG A 123 7.92 10.21 1.60
C ARG A 123 7.48 10.09 0.14
N ASN A 124 6.25 10.48 -0.13
CA ASN A 124 5.61 10.52 -1.45
C ASN A 124 5.39 11.99 -1.87
N PRO A 125 6.26 12.56 -2.74
CA PRO A 125 6.07 13.91 -3.29
C PRO A 125 4.96 13.91 -4.34
N VAL A 126 3.70 14.00 -3.89
CA VAL A 126 2.50 13.67 -4.68
C VAL A 126 2.38 14.44 -6.00
N PHE A 127 2.94 15.65 -6.07
CA PHE A 127 2.93 16.49 -7.27
C PHE A 127 4.02 16.15 -8.31
N HIS A 128 4.99 15.29 -7.98
CA HIS A 128 5.94 14.80 -8.96
C HIS A 128 5.27 13.81 -9.93
N LYS A 129 5.67 13.87 -11.21
CA LYS A 129 5.12 13.00 -12.27
C LYS A 129 5.37 11.51 -11.98
N TYR A 130 6.59 11.19 -11.57
CA TYR A 130 7.00 9.85 -11.18
C TYR A 130 7.51 9.90 -9.74
N ARG A 131 7.11 8.91 -8.95
CA ARG A 131 7.40 8.82 -7.53
C ARG A 131 7.85 7.41 -7.24
N GLU A 132 8.98 7.29 -6.57
CA GLU A 132 9.56 6.01 -6.16
C GLU A 132 9.41 5.87 -4.66
N MET A 133 9.00 4.69 -4.20
CA MET A 133 8.92 4.36 -2.77
C MET A 133 9.47 2.94 -2.56
N PRO A 134 10.28 2.69 -1.51
CA PRO A 134 10.75 1.37 -1.17
C PRO A 134 9.60 0.46 -0.73
N ILE A 135 9.69 -0.80 -1.17
CA ILE A 135 9.02 -1.91 -0.50
C ILE A 135 9.95 -2.35 0.64
N VAL A 136 9.53 -2.10 1.88
CA VAL A 136 10.35 -2.34 3.07
C VAL A 136 10.23 -3.76 3.62
N ASP A 137 9.11 -4.44 3.38
CA ASP A 137 8.91 -5.87 3.70
C ASP A 137 7.63 -6.41 3.03
N GLY A 138 7.23 -7.65 3.36
CA GLY A 138 5.94 -8.23 3.04
C GLY A 138 5.56 -9.43 3.93
N SER A 139 4.30 -9.86 3.85
CA SER A 139 3.78 -11.05 4.55
C SER A 139 3.42 -12.18 3.58
N GLY A 140 3.02 -13.34 4.12
CA GLY A 140 2.56 -14.47 3.32
C GLY A 140 3.64 -14.99 2.36
N VAL A 141 3.39 -14.91 1.05
CA VAL A 141 4.39 -15.33 0.05
C VAL A 141 5.52 -14.31 -0.14
N PHE A 142 5.35 -13.08 0.35
CA PHE A 142 6.32 -11.99 0.26
C PHE A 142 7.11 -11.80 1.55
N ARG A 143 7.18 -12.82 2.43
CA ARG A 143 8.08 -12.79 3.59
C ARG A 143 9.49 -12.40 3.15
N VAL A 144 10.09 -11.46 3.88
CA VAL A 144 11.42 -10.87 3.61
C VAL A 144 11.56 -10.23 2.23
N ALA A 145 10.46 -9.70 1.70
CA ALA A 145 10.48 -8.98 0.42
C ALA A 145 11.27 -7.68 0.54
N ARG A 146 11.92 -7.33 -0.56
CA ARG A 146 12.55 -6.02 -0.77
C ARG A 146 12.32 -5.62 -2.20
N GLY A 147 12.13 -4.34 -2.45
CA GLY A 147 11.86 -3.87 -3.80
C GLY A 147 11.52 -2.40 -3.87
N VAL A 148 10.93 -2.04 -5.00
CA VAL A 148 10.65 -0.65 -5.36
C VAL A 148 9.25 -0.58 -5.96
N ALA A 149 8.43 0.32 -5.43
CA ALA A 149 7.18 0.75 -6.03
C ALA A 149 7.42 2.04 -6.80
N THR A 150 6.82 2.15 -7.99
CA THR A 150 6.75 3.42 -8.72
C THR A 150 5.28 3.80 -8.90
N ALA A 151 5.00 5.08 -8.73
CA ALA A 151 3.66 5.64 -8.88
C ALA A 151 3.70 6.84 -9.84
N LYS A 152 2.61 6.98 -10.60
CA LYS A 152 2.32 8.14 -11.42
C LYS A 152 0.83 8.47 -11.29
N ARG A 153 0.49 9.76 -11.32
CA ARG A 153 -0.92 10.17 -11.41
C ARG A 153 -1.40 9.91 -12.85
N ILE A 154 -2.65 9.49 -12.97
CA ILE A 154 -3.35 9.23 -14.23
C ILE A 154 -4.52 10.20 -14.34
#